data_AF-J0KD83-F1
#
_entry.id   AF-J0KD83-F1
#
_cell.length_a   1.000
_cell.length_b   1.000
_cell.length_c   1.000
_cell.angle_alpha   90.00
_cell.angle_beta   90.00
_cell.angle_gamma   90.00
#
_symmetry.space_group_name_H-M   'P 1'
#
loop_
_entity.id
_entity.type
_entity.pdbx_description
1 polymer ?
#
loop_
_entity_poly.entity_id
_entity_poly.type
_entity_poly.pdbx_seq_one_letter_code
_entity_poly.pdbx_strand_id
1 'polypeptide(L)'
;MPGTRLSDNEFPIASPIHPPSLDRPKTPMLCAVVLCIAALAGGQQPQQRPVSSDGWFTLSGDRADAGKNLIEILPEPIGVDQRVVLDLRVSRDQQRTSFRGQKYRSYYAKVVVDCPSRKAWYLWLSYYAQPEWAGAIVGREEYKEGEAPVLFKDMSSEWSRRMISAACKVRNL
;
A
#
# COMPACT_ATOMS: atom_id res chain seq x y z
N MET A 1 28.97 46.70 29.00
CA MET A 1 30.03 46.20 28.11
C MET A 1 29.42 45.88 26.74
N PRO A 2 30.15 46.14 25.65
CA PRO A 2 29.65 46.14 24.26
C PRO A 2 29.87 44.81 23.52
N GLY A 3 29.21 44.68 22.36
CA GLY A 3 29.61 43.84 21.21
C GLY A 3 28.94 42.47 21.12
N THR A 4 28.55 41.92 19.97
CA THR A 4 28.59 42.36 18.56
C THR A 4 27.87 41.30 17.70
N ARG A 5 27.21 41.74 16.60
CA ARG A 5 27.06 41.09 15.27
C ARG A 5 26.35 39.72 15.16
N LEU A 6 25.23 39.64 14.42
CA LEU A 6 25.11 39.49 12.95
C LEU A 6 25.63 38.13 12.42
N SER A 7 24.69 37.27 12.03
CA SER A 7 24.82 36.48 10.81
C SER A 7 23.43 36.08 10.34
N ASP A 8 22.98 36.86 9.37
CA ASP A 8 22.06 36.47 8.31
C ASP A 8 22.44 35.10 7.76
N ASN A 9 21.45 34.22 7.59
CA ASN A 9 21.62 33.07 6.72
C ASN A 9 20.53 33.13 5.64
N GLU A 10 20.98 33.65 4.51
CA GLU A 10 20.31 33.80 3.24
C GLU A 10 19.67 32.49 2.77
N PHE A 11 18.37 32.56 2.49
CA PHE A 11 17.67 31.62 1.63
C PHE A 11 18.05 31.90 0.17
N PRO A 12 18.63 30.95 -0.59
CA PRO A 12 18.77 31.15 -2.02
C PRO A 12 17.39 31.02 -2.69
N ILE A 13 16.88 32.17 -3.16
CA ILE A 13 15.76 32.28 -4.07
C ILE A 13 16.22 31.75 -5.44
N ALA A 14 15.79 30.54 -5.80
CA ALA A 14 15.98 30.01 -7.14
C ALA A 14 15.21 30.87 -8.15
N SER A 15 15.93 31.30 -9.18
CA SER A 15 15.50 32.27 -10.20
C SER A 15 14.33 31.79 -11.08
N PRO A 16 13.57 32.72 -11.67
CA PRO A 16 12.51 32.40 -12.62
C PRO A 16 13.09 31.91 -13.95
N ILE A 17 12.65 30.73 -14.37
CA ILE A 17 12.99 30.13 -15.66
C ILE A 17 12.28 30.93 -16.76
N HIS A 18 13.07 31.58 -17.62
CA HIS A 18 12.61 32.20 -18.86
C HIS A 18 12.11 31.13 -19.84
N PRO A 19 10.93 31.30 -20.47
CA PRO A 19 10.55 30.49 -21.62
C PRO A 19 11.27 30.99 -22.89
N PRO A 20 11.80 30.12 -23.75
CA PRO A 20 12.31 30.54 -25.05
C PRO A 20 11.17 30.95 -25.99
N SER A 21 11.45 32.03 -26.72
CA SER A 21 10.60 32.71 -27.69
C SER A 21 10.21 31.80 -28.87
N LEU A 22 8.98 32.01 -29.34
CA LEU A 22 8.30 31.25 -30.37
C LEU A 22 8.64 31.82 -31.75
N ASP A 23 9.72 31.37 -32.38
CA ASP A 23 9.99 31.71 -33.78
C ASP A 23 9.21 30.78 -34.71
N ARG A 24 8.26 31.38 -35.43
CA ARG A 24 7.39 30.75 -36.41
C ARG A 24 7.97 30.97 -37.82
N PRO A 25 8.56 29.96 -38.48
CA PRO A 25 8.88 30.07 -39.90
C PRO A 25 7.62 29.86 -40.75
N LYS A 26 7.57 30.64 -41.83
CA LYS A 26 6.47 30.84 -42.76
C LYS A 26 6.68 29.95 -44.00
N THR A 27 5.68 29.12 -44.35
CA THR A 27 5.43 28.46 -45.67
C THR A 27 6.43 27.40 -46.16
N PRO A 28 6.08 26.50 -47.14
CA PRO A 28 4.79 26.19 -47.76
C PRO A 28 4.41 24.68 -47.75
N MET A 29 3.13 24.46 -48.06
CA MET A 29 2.47 23.20 -48.44
C MET A 29 3.26 22.42 -49.50
N LEU A 30 3.69 21.20 -49.17
CA LEU A 30 4.08 20.16 -50.14
C LEU A 30 3.95 18.78 -49.48
N CYS A 31 3.05 17.98 -50.04
CA CYS A 31 2.88 16.56 -49.70
C CYS A 31 4.20 15.82 -49.89
N ALA A 32 4.73 15.23 -48.83
CA ALA A 32 5.81 14.26 -48.91
C ALA A 32 5.55 13.12 -47.93
N VAL A 33 5.36 11.93 -48.51
CA VAL A 33 5.30 10.63 -47.84
C VAL A 33 6.61 10.43 -47.06
N VAL A 34 6.54 10.34 -45.73
CA VAL A 34 7.71 10.06 -44.89
C VAL A 34 7.66 8.61 -44.41
N LEU A 35 8.61 7.82 -44.90
CA LEU A 35 8.97 6.50 -44.37
C LEU A 35 9.38 6.63 -42.90
N CYS A 36 8.77 5.82 -42.02
CA CYS A 36 9.18 5.65 -40.63
C CYS A 36 10.57 4.98 -40.56
N ILE A 37 11.59 5.75 -40.16
CA ILE A 37 12.88 5.20 -39.71
C ILE A 37 12.80 5.02 -38.19
N ALA A 38 12.87 3.76 -37.74
CA ALA A 38 12.90 3.40 -36.33
C ALA A 38 14.25 3.77 -35.70
N ALA A 39 14.25 4.75 -34.81
CA ALA A 39 15.41 5.06 -33.97
C ALA A 39 15.27 4.38 -32.60
N LEU A 40 16.22 3.49 -32.30
CA LEU A 40 16.42 2.83 -31.02
C LEU A 40 16.85 3.87 -29.97
N ALA A 41 15.89 4.47 -29.28
CA ALA A 41 16.12 5.19 -28.04
C ALA A 41 15.18 4.63 -26.98
N GLY A 42 15.73 3.75 -26.13
CA GLY A 42 15.05 3.15 -24.99
C GLY A 42 14.76 4.20 -23.93
N GLY A 43 13.74 5.03 -24.15
CA GLY A 43 13.08 5.80 -23.10
C GLY A 43 12.13 4.87 -22.36
N GLN A 44 12.58 4.24 -21.27
CA GLN A 44 11.68 3.55 -20.35
C GLN A 44 10.83 4.61 -19.64
N GLN A 45 9.62 4.86 -20.16
CA GLN A 45 8.60 5.59 -19.43
C GLN A 45 8.33 4.85 -18.10
N PRO A 46 8.16 5.57 -16.97
CA PRO A 46 7.76 4.97 -15.72
C PRO A 46 6.41 4.28 -15.94
N GLN A 47 6.44 2.95 -15.98
CA GLN A 47 5.24 2.13 -16.07
C GLN A 47 4.42 2.39 -14.81
N GLN A 48 3.38 3.20 -14.94
CA GLN A 48 2.32 3.30 -13.94
C GLN A 48 1.73 1.91 -13.80
N ARG A 49 2.03 1.29 -12.66
CA ARG A 49 1.53 -0.05 -12.35
C ARG A 49 0.01 -0.02 -12.31
N PRO A 50 -0.67 -1.00 -12.92
CA PRO A 50 -2.12 -1.06 -12.88
C PRO A 50 -2.58 -1.11 -11.43
N VAL A 51 -3.31 -0.08 -11.00
CA VAL A 51 -4.09 -0.14 -9.76
C VAL A 51 -5.15 -1.20 -9.99
N SER A 52 -5.01 -2.34 -9.31
CA SER A 52 -6.04 -3.38 -9.33
C SER A 52 -7.33 -2.77 -8.75
N SER A 53 -8.42 -2.78 -9.51
CA SER A 53 -9.71 -2.20 -9.11
C SER A 53 -10.57 -3.21 -8.31
N ASP A 54 -9.94 -4.16 -7.62
CA ASP A 54 -10.61 -5.24 -6.89
C ASP A 54 -11.13 -4.80 -5.51
N GLY A 55 -11.05 -3.50 -5.21
CA GLY A 55 -11.48 -2.89 -3.95
C GLY A 55 -10.50 -3.07 -2.79
N TRP A 56 -9.41 -3.82 -2.99
CA TRP A 56 -8.39 -4.06 -1.97
C TRP A 56 -7.44 -2.89 -1.84
N PHE A 57 -7.23 -2.44 -0.60
CA PHE A 57 -6.29 -1.38 -0.28
C PHE A 57 -4.98 -1.98 0.24
N THR A 58 -3.87 -1.71 -0.43
CA THR A 58 -2.54 -2.11 0.04
C THR A 58 -2.12 -1.20 1.19
N LEU A 59 -1.98 -1.79 2.38
CA LEU A 59 -1.52 -1.10 3.57
C LEU A 59 0.02 -1.02 3.62
N SER A 60 0.69 -2.05 3.11
CA SER A 60 2.15 -2.16 3.05
C SER A 60 2.56 -3.20 2.02
N GLY A 61 3.72 -3.00 1.39
CA GLY A 61 4.28 -3.91 0.41
C GLY A 61 3.88 -3.61 -1.03
N ASP A 62 4.15 -4.56 -1.91
CA ASP A 62 4.02 -4.43 -3.35
C ASP A 62 3.54 -5.76 -3.94
N ARG A 63 2.37 -5.75 -4.59
CA ARG A 63 1.77 -6.96 -5.18
C ARG A 63 2.57 -7.50 -6.36
N ALA A 64 3.47 -6.71 -6.95
CA ALA A 64 4.35 -7.21 -8.00
C ALA A 64 5.53 -8.04 -7.45
N ASP A 65 5.77 -8.04 -6.13
CA ASP A 65 6.90 -8.72 -5.49
C ASP A 65 6.43 -9.74 -4.45
N ALA A 66 6.11 -10.95 -4.92
CA ALA A 66 5.72 -12.10 -4.09
C ALA A 66 6.82 -12.57 -3.12
N GLY A 67 8.05 -12.05 -3.23
CA GLY A 67 9.16 -12.31 -2.33
C GLY A 67 9.15 -11.43 -1.07
N LYS A 68 8.26 -10.43 -1.01
CA LYS A 68 8.18 -9.48 0.10
C LYS A 68 6.90 -9.64 0.90
N ASN A 69 6.92 -8.98 2.05
CA ASN A 69 5.75 -8.81 2.88
C ASN A 69 4.72 -7.92 2.18
N LEU A 70 3.47 -8.36 2.15
CA LEU A 70 2.34 -7.63 1.58
C LEU A 70 1.17 -7.69 2.57
N ILE A 71 0.56 -6.56 2.86
CA ILE A 71 -0.62 -6.45 3.73
C ILE A 71 -1.69 -5.68 3.00
N GLU A 72 -2.88 -6.27 2.88
CA GLU A 72 -3.98 -5.66 2.14
C GLU A 72 -5.29 -5.85 2.88
N ILE A 73 -6.13 -4.82 2.83
CA ILE A 73 -7.40 -4.79 3.55
C ILE A 73 -8.54 -4.45 2.58
N LEU A 74 -9.69 -5.05 2.84
CA LEU A 74 -10.95 -4.73 2.18
C LEU A 74 -11.98 -4.44 3.29
N PRO A 75 -12.31 -3.17 3.54
CA PRO A 75 -13.35 -2.81 4.50
C PRO A 75 -14.70 -3.36 4.04
N GLU A 76 -15.46 -3.93 4.97
CA GLU A 76 -16.87 -4.21 4.69
C GLU A 76 -17.66 -2.89 4.82
N PRO A 77 -18.62 -2.61 3.91
CA PRO A 77 -19.36 -1.35 3.89
C PRO A 77 -20.27 -1.13 5.12
N ILE A 78 -20.39 -2.13 6.01
CA ILE A 78 -21.30 -2.10 7.16
C ILE A 78 -20.48 -2.34 8.44
N GLY A 79 -20.39 -1.32 9.28
CA GLY A 79 -19.97 -1.48 10.67
C GLY A 79 -21.07 -2.16 11.50
N VAL A 80 -20.69 -2.94 12.50
CA VAL A 80 -21.61 -3.47 13.51
C VAL A 80 -21.45 -2.60 14.75
N ASP A 81 -22.46 -1.78 15.06
CA ASP A 81 -22.42 -0.83 16.16
C ASP A 81 -21.20 0.12 16.11
N GLN A 82 -20.31 0.03 17.12
CA GLN A 82 -19.09 0.80 17.23
C GLN A 82 -17.86 0.09 16.60
N ARG A 83 -18.06 -1.07 15.97
CA ARG A 83 -17.03 -1.94 15.41
C ARG A 83 -17.06 -1.92 13.88
N VAL A 84 -15.91 -2.16 13.27
CA VAL A 84 -15.75 -2.29 11.81
C VAL A 84 -15.24 -3.69 11.49
N VAL A 85 -15.91 -4.38 10.58
CA VAL A 85 -15.44 -5.67 10.04
C VAL A 85 -14.67 -5.40 8.76
N LEU A 86 -13.55 -6.10 8.57
CA LEU A 86 -12.80 -6.05 7.34
C LEU A 86 -12.24 -7.43 6.99
N ASP A 87 -12.09 -7.66 5.69
CA ASP A 87 -11.26 -8.73 5.20
C ASP A 87 -9.80 -8.27 5.13
N LEU A 88 -8.91 -9.15 5.54
CA LEU A 88 -7.48 -8.91 5.62
C LEU A 88 -6.77 -10.06 4.92
N ARG A 89 -5.84 -9.73 4.02
CA ARG A 89 -5.00 -10.71 3.36
C ARG A 89 -3.54 -10.30 3.48
N VAL A 90 -2.70 -11.25 3.89
CA VAL A 90 -1.27 -11.02 4.11
C VAL A 90 -0.43 -12.07 3.43
N SER A 91 0.59 -11.63 2.68
CA SER A 91 1.67 -12.46 2.17
C SER A 91 2.96 -12.18 2.94
N ARG A 92 3.77 -13.21 3.17
CA ARG A 92 5.02 -13.13 3.92
C ARG A 92 6.21 -13.42 3.02
N ASP A 93 7.30 -12.70 3.27
CA ASP A 93 8.60 -12.98 2.66
C ASP A 93 9.07 -14.41 2.97
N GLN A 94 8.85 -14.86 4.20
CA GLN A 94 9.29 -16.15 4.74
C GLN A 94 8.15 -16.95 5.40
N GLN A 95 8.30 -18.27 5.46
CA GLN A 95 7.35 -19.16 6.14
C GLN A 95 7.25 -18.83 7.64
N ARG A 96 6.03 -18.90 8.18
CA ARG A 96 5.70 -18.66 9.58
C ARG A 96 4.90 -19.82 10.17
N THR A 97 4.72 -19.78 11.48
CA THR A 97 3.89 -20.74 12.24
C THR A 97 2.73 -19.97 12.88
N SER A 98 1.50 -20.48 12.77
CA SER A 98 0.31 -19.88 13.36
C SER A 98 0.29 -20.03 14.89
N PHE A 99 -0.72 -19.44 15.54
CA PHE A 99 -0.95 -19.61 16.97
C PHE A 99 -1.17 -21.08 17.37
N ARG A 100 -1.75 -21.90 16.48
CA ARG A 100 -2.01 -23.33 16.74
C ARG A 100 -1.09 -24.27 15.95
N GLY A 101 0.05 -23.77 15.47
CA GLY A 101 1.13 -24.61 14.91
C GLY A 101 1.12 -24.80 13.40
N GLN A 102 0.17 -24.21 12.66
CA GLN A 102 0.10 -24.35 11.20
C GLN A 102 1.26 -23.64 10.52
N LYS A 103 1.99 -24.32 9.62
CA LYS A 103 2.99 -23.67 8.76
C LYS A 103 2.30 -22.96 7.59
N TYR A 104 2.67 -21.72 7.32
CA TYR A 104 2.07 -20.90 6.27
C TYR A 104 3.04 -19.86 5.71
N ARG A 105 2.78 -19.38 4.48
CA ARG A 105 3.48 -18.25 3.87
C ARG A 105 2.54 -17.09 3.52
N SER A 106 1.24 -17.34 3.48
CA SER A 106 0.22 -16.29 3.43
C SER A 106 -1.06 -16.71 4.16
N TYR A 107 -1.91 -15.73 4.48
CA TYR A 107 -3.22 -15.99 5.08
C TYR A 107 -4.27 -14.99 4.62
N TYR A 108 -5.52 -15.46 4.59
CA TYR A 108 -6.72 -14.65 4.48
C TYR A 108 -7.47 -14.69 5.81
N ALA A 109 -8.02 -13.58 6.25
CA ALA A 109 -8.65 -13.47 7.56
C ALA A 109 -9.84 -12.52 7.53
N LYS A 110 -10.77 -12.76 8.46
CA LYS A 110 -11.78 -11.78 8.84
C LYS A 110 -11.39 -11.16 10.17
N VAL A 111 -11.43 -9.83 10.23
CA VAL A 111 -10.97 -9.03 11.37
C VAL A 111 -12.10 -8.14 11.85
N VAL A 112 -12.21 -8.00 13.17
CA VAL A 112 -13.01 -6.96 13.81
C VAL A 112 -12.08 -5.90 14.39
N VAL A 113 -12.40 -4.64 14.12
CA VAL A 113 -11.81 -3.46 14.74
C VAL A 113 -12.82 -2.85 15.70
N ASP A 114 -12.49 -2.80 16.99
CA ASP A 114 -13.27 -2.07 17.99
C ASP A 114 -12.71 -0.66 18.15
N CYS A 115 -13.45 0.31 17.62
CA CYS A 115 -13.02 1.70 17.58
C CYS A 115 -12.97 2.41 18.94
N PRO A 116 -13.90 2.17 19.88
CA PRO A 116 -13.81 2.70 21.24
C PRO A 116 -12.54 2.27 21.98
N SER A 117 -12.21 0.97 22.00
CA SER A 117 -11.01 0.49 22.69
C SER A 117 -9.74 0.54 21.85
N ARG A 118 -9.83 0.89 20.55
CA ARG A 118 -8.72 0.94 19.59
C ARG A 118 -8.00 -0.41 19.48
N LYS A 119 -8.76 -1.50 19.52
CA LYS A 119 -8.24 -2.88 19.42
C LYS A 119 -8.76 -3.56 18.16
N ALA A 120 -8.02 -4.56 17.71
CA ALA A 120 -8.46 -5.42 16.62
C ALA A 120 -8.09 -6.87 16.93
N TRP A 121 -8.97 -7.80 16.55
CA TRP A 121 -8.74 -9.23 16.68
C TRP A 121 -9.29 -9.97 15.46
N TYR A 122 -8.74 -11.16 15.21
CA TYR A 122 -9.23 -12.06 14.18
C TYR A 122 -10.52 -12.75 14.63
N LEU A 123 -11.47 -12.92 13.71
CA LEU A 123 -12.59 -13.85 13.88
C LEU A 123 -12.21 -15.23 13.35
N TRP A 124 -11.54 -15.27 12.20
CA TRP A 124 -11.01 -16.49 11.62
C TRP A 124 -9.84 -16.20 10.68
N LEU A 125 -9.00 -17.22 10.45
CA LEU A 125 -7.91 -17.23 9.47
C LEU A 125 -7.96 -18.49 8.62
N SER A 126 -7.64 -18.36 7.33
CA SER A 126 -7.31 -19.47 6.42
C SER A 126 -5.87 -19.29 5.95
N TYR A 127 -5.07 -20.35 6.09
CA TYR A 127 -3.64 -20.34 5.81
C TYR A 127 -3.31 -21.02 4.50
N TYR A 128 -2.27 -20.55 3.83
CA TYR A 128 -1.74 -21.09 2.58
C TYR A 128 -0.23 -21.32 2.72
N ALA A 129 0.28 -22.40 2.12
CA ALA A 129 1.71 -22.70 2.13
C ALA A 129 2.51 -21.80 1.18
N GLN A 130 1.85 -21.24 0.16
CA GLN A 130 2.46 -20.37 -0.86
C GLN A 130 2.23 -18.89 -0.51
N PRO A 131 3.04 -17.95 -1.06
CA PRO A 131 2.75 -16.52 -0.92
C PRO A 131 1.46 -16.18 -1.69
N GLU A 132 0.93 -14.99 -1.45
CA GLU A 132 -0.20 -14.42 -2.24
C GLU A 132 -1.45 -15.32 -2.29
N TRP A 133 -1.68 -16.06 -1.20
CA TRP A 133 -2.87 -16.92 -1.00
C TRP A 133 -3.03 -17.98 -2.07
N ALA A 134 -1.93 -18.40 -2.70
CA ALA A 134 -1.93 -19.38 -3.75
C ALA A 134 -2.05 -20.83 -3.21
N GLY A 135 -2.65 -21.69 -4.03
CA GLY A 135 -2.79 -23.12 -3.74
C GLY A 135 -3.91 -23.45 -2.74
N ALA A 136 -3.88 -24.67 -2.22
CA ALA A 136 -4.87 -25.16 -1.28
C ALA A 136 -4.70 -24.56 0.12
N ILE A 137 -5.82 -24.39 0.84
CA ILE A 137 -5.81 -24.03 2.25
C ILE A 137 -5.17 -25.17 3.04
N VAL A 138 -4.14 -24.85 3.82
CA VAL A 138 -3.41 -25.82 4.65
C VAL A 138 -3.89 -25.84 6.10
N GLY A 139 -4.70 -24.87 6.51
CA GLY A 139 -5.34 -24.84 7.81
C GLY A 139 -6.32 -23.69 7.97
N ARG A 140 -7.29 -23.85 8.87
CA ARG A 140 -8.25 -22.81 9.24
C ARG A 140 -8.37 -22.74 10.75
N GLU A 141 -8.45 -21.54 11.29
CA GLU A 141 -8.58 -21.28 12.72
C GLU A 141 -9.69 -20.27 12.96
N GLU A 142 -10.45 -20.49 14.03
CA GLU A 142 -11.51 -19.59 14.50
C GLU A 142 -11.21 -19.14 15.93
N TYR A 143 -11.61 -17.92 16.23
CA TYR A 143 -11.21 -17.20 17.42
C TYR A 143 -12.40 -16.52 18.09
N LYS A 144 -12.38 -16.52 19.42
CA LYS A 144 -13.28 -15.69 20.22
C LYS A 144 -12.79 -14.25 20.26
N GLU A 145 -13.66 -13.35 20.68
CA GLU A 145 -13.33 -11.95 20.90
C GLU A 145 -12.10 -11.79 21.79
N GLY A 146 -11.11 -11.01 21.31
CA GLY A 146 -9.88 -10.71 22.04
C GLY A 146 -8.84 -11.83 22.10
N GLU A 147 -9.13 -13.06 21.64
CA GLU A 147 -8.22 -14.21 21.74
C GLU A 147 -6.96 -14.05 20.88
N ALA A 148 -7.13 -13.54 19.65
CA ALA A 148 -6.04 -13.38 18.69
C ALA A 148 -5.94 -11.92 18.20
N PRO A 149 -5.16 -11.07 18.87
CA PRO A 149 -4.99 -9.67 18.47
C PRO A 149 -4.25 -9.54 17.13
N VAL A 150 -4.65 -8.58 16.32
CA VAL A 150 -3.98 -8.28 15.03
C VAL A 150 -2.71 -7.47 15.30
N LEU A 151 -1.56 -8.16 15.28
CA LEU A 151 -0.26 -7.55 15.61
C LEU A 151 0.71 -7.48 14.43
N PHE A 152 0.45 -8.18 13.32
CA PHE A 152 1.40 -8.34 12.21
C PHE A 152 2.82 -8.71 12.69
N LYS A 153 2.95 -9.79 13.49
CA LYS A 153 4.21 -10.22 14.10
C LYS A 153 5.35 -10.24 13.07
N ASP A 154 6.52 -9.73 13.50
CA ASP A 154 7.74 -9.59 12.69
C ASP A 154 7.61 -8.61 11.52
N MET A 155 6.64 -7.71 11.60
CA MET A 155 6.50 -6.50 10.79
C MET A 155 6.37 -5.30 11.74
N SER A 156 6.43 -4.08 11.21
CA SER A 156 6.25 -2.88 12.02
C SER A 156 4.86 -2.85 12.68
N SER A 157 4.81 -2.63 14.00
CA SER A 157 3.57 -2.44 14.76
C SER A 157 2.80 -1.18 14.34
N GLU A 158 3.39 -0.32 13.51
CA GLU A 158 2.66 0.78 12.89
C GLU A 158 1.55 0.29 11.95
N TRP A 159 1.70 -0.88 11.32
CA TRP A 159 0.72 -1.36 10.35
C TRP A 159 -0.62 -1.69 11.02
N SER A 160 -0.60 -2.34 12.19
CA SER A 160 -1.83 -2.60 12.95
C SER A 160 -2.47 -1.30 13.43
N ARG A 161 -1.67 -0.32 13.89
CA ARG A 161 -2.17 1.01 14.26
C ARG A 161 -2.76 1.78 13.08
N ARG A 162 -2.15 1.72 11.90
CA ARG A 162 -2.66 2.36 10.67
C ARG A 162 -3.95 1.72 10.21
N MET A 163 -4.04 0.39 10.22
CA MET A 163 -5.27 -0.35 9.92
C MET A 163 -6.42 0.07 10.84
N ILE A 164 -6.19 0.03 12.17
CA ILE A 164 -7.19 0.45 13.17
C ILE A 164 -7.60 1.92 12.94
N SER A 165 -6.64 2.79 12.62
CA SER A 165 -6.91 4.20 12.35
C SER A 165 -7.75 4.42 11.09
N ALA A 166 -7.48 3.70 10.01
CA ALA A 166 -8.22 3.78 8.77
C ALA A 166 -9.66 3.29 8.95
N ALA A 167 -9.84 2.10 9.55
CA ALA A 167 -11.16 1.52 9.81
C ALA A 167 -12.06 2.47 10.64
N CYS A 168 -11.52 3.04 11.71
CA CYS A 168 -12.30 3.93 12.57
C CYS A 168 -12.60 5.30 11.98
N LYS A 169 -11.84 5.74 10.97
CA LYS A 169 -12.16 6.96 10.22
C LYS A 169 -13.36 6.73 9.29
N VAL A 170 -13.38 5.61 8.56
CA VAL A 170 -14.47 5.28 7.62
C VAL A 170 -15.81 5.15 8.33
N ARG A 171 -15.84 4.61 9.55
CA ARG A 171 -17.07 4.53 10.37
C ARG A 171 -17.68 5.91 10.69
N ASN A 172 -16.87 6.95 10.75
CA ASN A 172 -17.34 8.31 11.07
C ASN A 172 -17.69 9.12 9.81
N LEU A 173 -17.64 8.52 8.61
CA LEU A 173 -18.08 9.12 7.35
C LEU A 173 -19.55 8.75 7.09
#